data_AF-A0A8D3WDS3-F1
#
_entry.id   AF-A0A8D3WDS3-F1
#
_cell.length_a   1.000
_cell.length_b   1.000
_cell.length_c   1.000
_cell.angle_alpha   90.00
_cell.angle_beta   90.00
_cell.angle_gamma   90.00
#
_symmetry.space_group_name_H-M   'P 1'
#
loop_
_entity.id
_entity.type
_entity.pdbx_description
1 polymer ?
#
loop_
_entity_poly.entity_id
_entity_poly.type
_entity_poly.pdbx_seq_one_letter_code
_entity_poly.pdbx_strand_id
1 'polypeptide(L)'
;MKPELDLLDTIASARDQVRTLPGWVSGPDRIYDLLRTATKVRAMEISSGVTSELPWESVLAQLVVWHHEYPVGTGTCREEDAAEIVLAAAAAHRLDLLETGVRSGAFRVRKTGGDFRVRHSWDVSAEVADMLLEHDARPTQVPELSAVERQWIAARSVGSRSGPPSEVLRASVGRATETIDAYRRSVPEGQVPDNFPLDRVPCGFGSLGQSWGGVRGVGLFRTGCGRSRSR
;
A
#
# COMPACT_ATOMS: atom_id res chain seq x y z
N MET A 1 -1.66 -19.60 -22.84
CA MET A 1 -2.38 -19.28 -21.59
C MET A 1 -1.50 -18.31 -20.82
N LYS A 2 -2.00 -17.16 -20.38
CA LYS A 2 -1.22 -16.16 -19.64
C LYS A 2 -1.51 -16.34 -18.14
N PRO A 3 -0.61 -16.96 -17.34
CA PRO A 3 -0.85 -17.25 -15.93
C PRO A 3 -1.20 -16.02 -15.09
N GLU A 4 -0.71 -14.84 -15.49
CA GLU A 4 -1.01 -13.55 -14.88
C GLU A 4 -2.49 -13.20 -15.03
N LEU A 5 -3.06 -13.37 -16.23
CA LEU A 5 -4.49 -13.09 -16.47
C LEU A 5 -5.38 -14.08 -15.70
N ASP A 6 -5.04 -15.37 -15.72
CA ASP A 6 -5.77 -16.39 -14.95
C ASP A 6 -5.77 -16.08 -13.44
N LEU A 7 -4.66 -15.54 -12.91
CA LEU A 7 -4.56 -15.14 -11.51
C LEU A 7 -5.43 -13.91 -11.23
N LEU A 8 -5.39 -12.90 -12.12
CA LEU A 8 -6.23 -11.70 -11.99
C LEU A 8 -7.73 -12.05 -12.04
N ASP A 9 -8.14 -12.95 -12.93
CA ASP A 9 -9.52 -13.46 -12.99
C ASP A 9 -9.90 -14.20 -11.70
N THR A 10 -8.97 -14.96 -11.11
CA THR A 10 -9.17 -15.63 -9.82
C THR A 10 -9.35 -14.61 -8.69
N ILE A 11 -8.54 -13.54 -8.67
CA ILE A 11 -8.66 -12.45 -7.70
C ILE A 11 -10.01 -11.72 -7.85
N ALA A 12 -10.41 -11.40 -9.08
CA ALA A 12 -11.70 -10.77 -9.37
C ALA A 12 -12.86 -11.65 -8.89
N SER A 13 -12.83 -12.95 -9.21
CA SER A 13 -13.84 -13.92 -8.76
C SER A 13 -13.91 -14.02 -7.23
N ALA A 14 -12.75 -14.03 -6.54
CA ALA A 14 -12.71 -14.03 -5.08
C ALA A 14 -13.35 -12.76 -4.48
N ARG A 15 -13.14 -11.59 -5.08
CA ARG A 15 -13.81 -10.35 -4.65
C ARG A 15 -15.32 -10.39 -4.91
N ASP A 16 -15.76 -10.95 -6.03
CA ASP A 16 -17.19 -11.09 -6.32
C ASP A 16 -17.89 -12.04 -5.32
N GLN A 17 -17.21 -13.07 -4.84
CA GLN A 17 -17.75 -13.96 -3.80
C GLN A 17 -18.05 -13.22 -2.49
N VAL A 18 -17.29 -12.18 -2.15
CA VAL A 18 -17.55 -11.36 -0.94
C VAL A 18 -18.96 -10.78 -0.96
N ARG A 19 -19.47 -10.40 -2.13
CA ARG A 19 -20.83 -9.83 -2.29
C ARG A 19 -21.94 -10.82 -1.94
N THR A 20 -21.62 -12.11 -1.96
CA THR A 20 -22.58 -13.18 -1.67
C THR A 20 -22.59 -13.60 -0.20
N LEU A 21 -21.73 -13.00 0.65
CA LEU A 21 -21.67 -13.36 2.06
C LEU A 21 -22.98 -13.02 2.78
N PRO A 22 -23.48 -13.93 3.64
CA PRO A 22 -24.81 -13.82 4.25
C PRO A 22 -24.95 -12.58 5.13
N GLY A 23 -23.86 -12.12 5.77
CA GLY A 23 -23.90 -10.96 6.65
C GLY A 23 -24.39 -9.67 5.97
N TRP A 24 -24.29 -9.56 4.63
CA TRP A 24 -24.76 -8.40 3.89
C TRP A 24 -26.29 -8.27 3.83
N VAL A 25 -27.06 -9.32 4.12
CA VAL A 25 -28.53 -9.22 4.20
C VAL A 25 -29.03 -8.56 5.50
N SER A 26 -28.10 -8.25 6.41
CA SER A 26 -28.40 -7.60 7.69
C SER A 26 -28.74 -6.12 7.51
N GLY A 27 -29.44 -5.57 8.51
CA GLY A 27 -29.80 -4.15 8.59
C GLY A 27 -28.60 -3.21 8.75
N PRO A 28 -28.84 -1.89 8.80
CA PRO A 28 -27.79 -0.87 8.82
C PRO A 28 -26.86 -0.97 10.04
N ASP A 29 -27.37 -1.45 11.17
CA ASP A 29 -26.58 -1.60 12.40
C ASP A 29 -25.48 -2.68 12.30
N ARG A 30 -25.44 -3.47 11.21
CA ARG A 30 -24.39 -4.46 10.94
C ARG A 30 -22.98 -3.87 11.02
N ILE A 31 -22.80 -2.57 10.73
CA ILE A 31 -21.49 -1.94 10.80
C ILE A 31 -20.89 -2.03 12.21
N TYR A 32 -21.71 -1.93 13.25
CA TYR A 32 -21.24 -2.08 14.63
C TYR A 32 -20.76 -3.50 14.91
N ASP A 33 -21.48 -4.51 14.40
CA ASP A 33 -21.08 -5.92 14.52
C ASP A 33 -19.80 -6.24 13.75
N LEU A 34 -19.64 -5.68 12.54
CA LEU A 34 -18.42 -5.81 11.75
C LEU A 34 -17.21 -5.20 12.46
N LEU A 35 -17.32 -3.96 12.94
CA LEU A 35 -16.22 -3.26 13.63
C LEU A 35 -15.88 -3.91 14.97
N ARG A 36 -16.89 -4.35 15.73
CA ARG A 36 -16.70 -5.10 16.97
C ARG A 36 -15.98 -6.42 16.71
N THR A 37 -16.41 -7.17 15.69
CA THR A 37 -15.81 -8.45 15.32
C THR A 37 -14.38 -8.27 14.82
N ALA A 38 -14.11 -7.25 13.99
CA ALA A 38 -12.76 -6.92 13.54
C ALA A 38 -11.81 -6.64 14.71
N THR A 39 -12.27 -5.84 15.68
CA THR A 39 -11.49 -5.54 16.89
C THR A 39 -11.21 -6.80 17.71
N LYS A 40 -12.21 -7.69 17.84
CA LYS A 40 -12.07 -8.97 18.53
C LYS A 40 -11.05 -9.88 17.84
N VAL A 41 -11.12 -10.01 16.52
CA VAL A 41 -10.17 -10.82 15.73
C VAL A 41 -8.74 -10.28 15.91
N ARG A 42 -8.54 -8.95 15.82
CA ARG A 42 -7.24 -8.34 16.07
C ARG A 42 -6.73 -8.60 17.49
N ALA A 43 -7.58 -8.44 18.50
CA ALA A 43 -7.20 -8.73 19.88
C ALA A 43 -6.77 -10.21 20.05
N MET A 44 -7.48 -11.13 19.40
CA MET A 44 -7.14 -12.56 19.39
C MET A 44 -5.78 -12.82 18.71
N GLU A 45 -5.49 -12.21 17.55
CA GLU A 45 -4.17 -12.30 16.90
C GLU A 45 -3.04 -11.86 17.84
N ILE A 46 -3.20 -10.69 18.48
CA ILE A 46 -2.21 -10.14 19.41
C ILE A 46 -2.01 -11.08 20.60
N SER A 47 -3.11 -11.54 21.21
CA SER A 47 -3.04 -12.45 22.37
C SER A 47 -2.42 -13.81 22.04
N SER A 48 -2.53 -14.24 20.79
CA SER A 48 -1.93 -15.49 20.29
C SER A 48 -0.47 -15.33 19.87
N GLY A 49 0.11 -14.13 20.02
CA GLY A 49 1.48 -13.83 19.60
C GLY A 49 1.67 -13.80 18.07
N VAL A 50 0.59 -13.66 17.30
CA VAL A 50 0.68 -13.58 15.84
C VAL A 50 1.10 -12.16 15.46
N THR A 51 2.34 -12.02 14.98
CA THR A 51 2.81 -10.78 14.35
C THR A 51 2.27 -10.69 12.93
N SER A 52 1.12 -10.04 12.76
CA SER A 52 0.54 -9.75 11.45
C SER A 52 0.96 -8.35 11.00
N GLU A 53 1.62 -8.26 9.84
CA GLU A 53 1.94 -6.99 9.13
C GLU A 53 0.71 -6.37 8.45
N LEU A 54 -0.47 -7.00 8.59
CA LEU A 54 -1.70 -6.48 8.03
C LEU A 54 -2.05 -5.11 8.68
N PRO A 55 -2.17 -4.03 7.91
CA PRO A 55 -2.64 -2.74 8.42
C PRO A 55 -4.13 -2.86 8.72
N TRP A 56 -4.48 -3.09 9.98
CA TRP A 56 -5.86 -3.30 10.42
C TRP A 56 -6.74 -2.08 10.18
N GLU A 57 -6.15 -0.89 10.12
CA GLU A 57 -6.80 0.35 9.71
C GLU A 57 -7.36 0.24 8.28
N SER A 58 -6.63 -0.40 7.37
CA SER A 58 -7.09 -0.65 5.99
C SER A 58 -8.22 -1.67 5.95
N VAL A 59 -8.19 -2.69 6.83
CA VAL A 59 -9.29 -3.66 6.96
C VAL A 59 -10.55 -2.96 7.43
N LEU A 60 -10.46 -2.12 8.46
CA LEU A 60 -11.59 -1.34 8.97
C LEU A 60 -12.15 -0.39 7.90
N ALA A 61 -11.28 0.31 7.17
CA ALA A 61 -11.69 1.18 6.06
C ALA A 61 -12.43 0.38 4.98
N GLN A 62 -11.92 -0.80 4.60
CA GLN A 62 -12.57 -1.66 3.61
C GLN A 62 -13.97 -2.11 4.06
N LEU A 63 -14.13 -2.44 5.34
CA LEU A 63 -15.44 -2.82 5.91
C LEU A 63 -16.45 -1.67 5.84
N VAL A 64 -16.01 -0.44 6.10
CA VAL A 64 -16.85 0.76 5.98
C VAL A 64 -17.24 1.00 4.51
N VAL A 65 -16.29 0.89 3.58
CA VAL A 65 -16.56 1.03 2.14
C VAL A 65 -17.59 -0.01 1.68
N TRP A 66 -17.36 -1.30 1.96
CA TRP A 66 -18.30 -2.36 1.59
C TRP A 66 -19.67 -2.21 2.25
N HIS A 67 -19.71 -1.71 3.49
CA HIS A 67 -20.98 -1.43 4.16
C HIS A 67 -21.85 -0.44 3.38
N HIS A 68 -21.24 0.57 2.75
CA HIS A 68 -21.93 1.55 1.92
C HIS A 68 -22.21 1.08 0.50
N GLU A 69 -21.34 0.24 -0.07
CA GLU A 69 -21.49 -0.27 -1.44
C GLU A 69 -22.54 -1.38 -1.54
N TYR A 70 -22.68 -2.21 -0.51
CA TYR A 70 -23.54 -3.40 -0.57
C TYR A 70 -24.95 -3.15 -0.02
N PRO A 71 -25.98 -3.78 -0.63
CA PRO A 71 -27.38 -3.57 -0.26
C PRO A 71 -27.61 -3.73 1.25
N VAL A 72 -28.47 -2.87 1.80
CA VAL A 72 -28.92 -2.97 3.19
C VAL A 72 -30.19 -3.81 3.24
N GLY A 73 -30.17 -4.86 4.05
CA GLY A 73 -31.34 -5.69 4.28
C GLY A 73 -31.99 -5.37 5.63
N THR A 74 -32.44 -6.40 6.34
CA THR A 74 -33.17 -6.27 7.60
C THR A 74 -32.70 -7.30 8.61
N GLY A 75 -32.70 -6.92 9.90
CA GLY A 75 -32.32 -7.81 10.99
C GLY A 75 -30.87 -7.65 11.45
N THR A 76 -30.47 -8.49 12.41
CA THR A 76 -29.18 -8.42 13.09
C THR A 76 -28.11 -9.21 12.36
N CYS A 77 -26.87 -8.69 12.31
CA CYS A 77 -25.73 -9.43 11.81
C CYS A 77 -25.23 -10.38 12.90
N ARG A 78 -25.20 -11.69 12.60
CA ARG A 78 -24.63 -12.65 13.56
C ARG A 78 -23.12 -12.51 13.58
N GLU A 79 -22.51 -12.81 14.72
CA GLU A 79 -21.06 -12.72 14.88
C GLU A 79 -20.31 -13.64 13.89
N GLU A 80 -20.86 -14.82 13.60
CA GLU A 80 -20.29 -15.77 12.62
C GLU A 80 -20.26 -15.16 11.21
N ASP A 81 -21.38 -14.57 10.77
CA ASP A 81 -21.48 -13.91 9.46
C ASP A 81 -20.56 -12.67 9.38
N ALA A 82 -20.47 -11.91 10.48
CA ALA A 82 -19.57 -10.77 10.58
C ALA A 82 -18.09 -11.21 10.52
N ALA A 83 -17.75 -12.34 11.15
CA ALA A 83 -16.39 -12.87 11.14
C ALA A 83 -15.96 -13.28 9.72
N GLU A 84 -16.84 -13.91 8.95
CA GLU A 84 -16.55 -14.24 7.53
C GLU A 84 -16.26 -12.99 6.70
N ILE A 85 -17.05 -11.92 6.88
CA ILE A 85 -16.85 -10.65 6.17
C ILE A 85 -15.52 -9.99 6.59
N VAL A 86 -15.20 -9.99 7.88
CA VAL A 86 -13.94 -9.45 8.41
C VAL A 86 -12.74 -10.20 7.84
N LEU A 87 -12.80 -11.53 7.81
CA LEU A 87 -11.74 -12.37 7.22
C LEU A 87 -11.60 -12.13 5.72
N ALA A 88 -12.72 -11.93 5.01
CA ALA A 88 -12.72 -11.57 3.61
C ALA A 88 -12.07 -10.20 3.36
N ALA A 89 -12.32 -9.19 4.22
CA ALA A 89 -11.67 -7.89 4.14
C ALA A 89 -10.16 -7.98 4.37
N ALA A 90 -9.74 -8.75 5.37
CA ALA A 90 -8.33 -9.01 5.64
C ALA A 90 -7.64 -9.74 4.47
N ALA A 91 -8.33 -10.68 3.84
CA ALA A 91 -7.82 -11.37 2.65
C ALA A 91 -7.76 -10.44 1.43
N ALA A 92 -8.77 -9.61 1.21
CA ALA A 92 -8.85 -8.67 0.10
C ALA A 92 -7.62 -7.75 0.04
N HIS A 93 -7.17 -7.23 1.17
CA HIS A 93 -5.96 -6.40 1.22
C HIS A 93 -4.72 -7.11 0.67
N ARG A 94 -4.57 -8.41 0.95
CA ARG A 94 -3.46 -9.20 0.39
C ARG A 94 -3.62 -9.43 -1.12
N LEU A 95 -4.85 -9.58 -1.59
CA LEU A 95 -5.15 -9.71 -3.01
C LEU A 95 -4.92 -8.40 -3.77
N ASP A 96 -5.20 -7.24 -3.15
CA ASP A 96 -4.94 -5.92 -3.74
C ASP A 96 -3.45 -5.71 -4.00
N LEU A 97 -2.59 -6.04 -3.03
CA LEU A 97 -1.14 -5.98 -3.18
C LEU A 97 -0.65 -6.92 -4.29
N LEU A 98 -1.19 -8.14 -4.32
CA LEU A 98 -0.83 -9.13 -5.33
C LEU A 98 -1.26 -8.68 -6.73
N GLU A 99 -2.50 -8.22 -6.90
CA GLU A 99 -3.01 -7.70 -8.16
C GLU A 99 -2.17 -6.50 -8.63
N THR A 100 -1.90 -5.55 -7.74
CA THR A 100 -1.10 -4.37 -8.06
C THR A 100 0.28 -4.78 -8.57
N GLY A 101 0.96 -5.68 -7.85
CA GLY A 101 2.28 -6.16 -8.27
C GLY A 101 2.29 -7.01 -9.55
N VAL A 102 1.20 -7.74 -9.85
CA VAL A 102 1.07 -8.47 -11.12
C VAL A 102 0.83 -7.48 -12.27
N ARG A 103 -0.05 -6.49 -12.07
CA ARG A 103 -0.35 -5.47 -13.09
C ARG A 103 0.83 -4.55 -13.37
N SER A 104 1.66 -4.26 -12.38
CA SER A 104 2.88 -3.46 -12.53
C SER A 104 4.08 -4.26 -13.04
N GLY A 105 3.94 -5.58 -13.25
CA GLY A 105 5.05 -6.44 -13.68
C GLY A 105 6.09 -6.74 -12.59
N ALA A 106 5.87 -6.29 -11.35
CA ALA A 106 6.72 -6.60 -10.21
C ALA A 106 6.72 -8.10 -9.85
N PHE A 107 5.70 -8.85 -10.29
CA PHE A 107 5.62 -10.29 -10.11
C PHE A 107 5.60 -11.09 -11.42
N ARG A 108 6.41 -12.15 -11.46
CA ARG A 108 6.30 -13.22 -12.44
C ARG A 108 5.40 -14.33 -11.90
N VAL A 109 4.36 -14.67 -12.65
CA VAL A 109 3.39 -15.69 -12.26
C VAL A 109 3.63 -16.97 -13.05
N ARG A 110 3.61 -18.11 -12.37
CA ARG A 110 3.59 -19.43 -13.01
C ARG A 110 2.43 -20.25 -12.46
N LYS A 111 1.72 -20.96 -13.34
CA LYS A 111 0.63 -21.87 -12.96
C LYS A 111 1.14 -23.32 -13.05
N THR A 112 0.94 -24.11 -12.02
CA THR A 112 1.32 -25.55 -12.01
C THR A 112 0.29 -26.34 -11.23
N GLY A 113 -0.39 -27.28 -11.89
CA GLY A 113 -1.37 -28.16 -11.23
C GLY A 113 -2.60 -27.46 -10.65
N GLY A 114 -2.94 -26.26 -11.14
CA GLY A 114 -4.03 -25.43 -10.60
C GLY A 114 -3.57 -24.37 -9.61
N ASP A 115 -2.38 -24.52 -9.03
CA ASP A 115 -1.81 -23.54 -8.10
C ASP A 115 -1.00 -22.46 -8.83
N PHE A 116 -1.01 -21.25 -8.26
CA PHE A 116 -0.19 -20.13 -8.73
C PHE A 116 1.06 -20.00 -7.86
N ARG A 117 2.22 -19.96 -8.52
CA ARG A 117 3.50 -19.60 -7.90
C ARG A 117 3.88 -18.20 -8.36
N VAL A 118 3.90 -17.28 -7.41
CA VAL A 118 4.26 -15.88 -7.62
C VAL A 118 5.71 -15.70 -7.17
N ARG A 119 6.53 -15.05 -8.00
CA ARG A 119 7.90 -14.66 -7.64
C ARG A 119 8.09 -13.21 -7.99
N HIS A 120 8.78 -12.48 -7.12
CA HIS A 120 9.21 -11.13 -7.45
C HIS A 120 10.12 -11.17 -8.68
N SER A 121 9.72 -10.46 -9.74
CA SER A 121 10.62 -10.09 -10.83
C SER A 121 11.19 -8.73 -10.46
N TRP A 122 12.42 -8.76 -9.94
CA TRP A 122 13.14 -7.52 -9.72
C TRP A 122 13.50 -6.91 -11.08
N ASP A 123 12.85 -5.81 -11.44
CA ASP A 123 13.31 -4.97 -12.55
C ASP A 123 14.16 -3.85 -11.99
N VAL A 124 15.48 -4.07 -12.02
CA VAL A 124 16.48 -3.08 -11.58
C VAL A 124 16.34 -1.77 -12.36
N SER A 125 15.81 -1.83 -13.59
CA SER A 125 15.61 -0.65 -14.43
C SER A 125 14.49 0.25 -13.91
N ALA A 126 13.43 -0.34 -13.33
CA ALA A 126 12.33 0.41 -12.71
C ALA A 126 12.80 1.12 -11.44
N GLU A 127 13.62 0.47 -10.60
CA GLU A 127 14.22 1.09 -9.41
C GLU A 127 15.20 2.20 -9.78
N VAL A 128 16.01 2.01 -10.83
CA VAL A 128 16.90 3.06 -11.34
C VAL A 128 16.08 4.22 -11.92
N ALA A 129 15.00 3.94 -12.65
CA ALA A 129 14.11 4.97 -13.17
C ALA A 129 13.39 5.73 -12.03
N ASP A 130 12.92 5.05 -10.99
CA ASP A 130 12.32 5.69 -9.81
C ASP A 130 13.36 6.53 -9.06
N MET A 131 14.57 6.02 -8.86
CA MET A 131 15.67 6.77 -8.26
C MET A 131 16.05 8.01 -9.11
N LEU A 132 16.04 7.90 -10.44
CA LEU A 132 16.32 9.02 -11.35
C LEU A 132 15.16 10.02 -11.40
N LEU A 133 13.91 9.55 -11.38
CA LEU A 133 12.72 10.39 -11.29
C LEU A 133 12.64 11.10 -9.95
N GLU A 134 12.97 10.43 -8.85
CA GLU A 134 13.10 11.03 -7.52
C GLU A 134 14.24 12.05 -7.51
N HIS A 135 15.35 11.77 -8.21
CA HIS A 135 16.47 12.70 -8.33
C HIS A 135 16.11 13.95 -9.16
N ASP A 136 15.41 13.79 -10.28
CA ASP A 136 15.00 14.88 -11.17
C ASP A 136 13.80 15.66 -10.61
N ALA A 137 12.92 15.01 -9.86
CA ALA A 137 11.79 15.63 -9.17
C ALA A 137 12.18 16.28 -7.83
N ARG A 138 13.45 16.14 -7.38
CA ARG A 138 13.95 16.94 -6.26
C ARG A 138 13.86 18.41 -6.66
N PRO A 139 13.35 19.30 -5.79
CA PRO A 139 13.37 20.72 -6.07
C PRO A 139 14.84 21.16 -6.29
N THR A 140 15.17 21.53 -7.53
CA THR A 140 16.51 21.99 -7.94
C THR A 140 16.84 23.38 -7.40
N GLN A 141 15.87 24.04 -6.76
CA GLN A 141 15.98 25.39 -6.20
C GLN A 141 15.63 25.42 -4.72
N VAL A 142 16.22 24.51 -3.92
CA VAL A 142 16.19 24.68 -2.47
C VAL A 142 17.08 25.89 -2.11
N PRO A 143 16.57 26.89 -1.38
CA PRO A 143 17.35 28.05 -0.99
C PRO A 143 18.57 27.65 -0.14
N GLU A 144 19.73 28.21 -0.48
CA GLU A 144 20.96 28.01 0.26
C GLU A 144 20.85 28.51 1.71
N LEU A 145 21.76 28.04 2.57
CA LEU A 145 21.91 28.60 3.91
C LEU A 145 22.23 30.11 3.83
N SER A 146 21.48 30.89 4.61
CA SER A 146 21.78 32.31 4.79
C SER A 146 23.17 32.51 5.39
N ALA A 147 23.75 33.71 5.22
CA ALA A 147 25.05 34.02 5.80
C ALA A 147 25.08 33.84 7.32
N VAL A 148 23.97 34.19 8.00
CA VAL A 148 23.79 34.04 9.46
C VAL A 148 23.77 32.57 9.89
N GLU A 149 23.05 31.71 9.15
CA GLU A 149 23.06 30.27 9.41
C GLU A 149 24.44 29.65 9.18
N ARG A 150 25.11 30.00 8.07
CA ARG A 150 26.47 29.52 7.75
C ARG A 150 27.48 29.89 8.83
N GLN A 151 27.47 31.15 9.25
CA GLN A 151 28.38 31.66 10.27
C GLN A 151 28.14 30.99 11.62
N TRP A 152 26.87 30.78 12.00
CA TRP A 152 26.54 30.09 13.25
C TRP A 152 26.96 28.61 13.24
N ILE A 153 26.74 27.90 12.14
CA ILE A 153 27.17 26.50 11.98
C ILE A 153 28.71 26.39 12.04
N ALA A 154 29.42 27.27 11.33
CA ALA A 154 30.89 27.27 11.30
C ALA A 154 31.52 27.63 12.65
N ALA A 155 30.87 28.47 13.44
CA ALA A 155 31.35 28.87 14.77
C ALA A 155 31.02 27.86 15.87
N ARG A 156 30.25 26.80 15.58
CA ARG A 156 29.75 25.87 16.59
C ARG A 156 30.75 24.74 16.88
N SER A 157 31.05 24.54 18.17
CA SER A 157 31.84 23.39 18.62
C SER A 157 30.99 22.10 18.66
N VAL A 158 31.63 20.98 18.29
CA VAL A 158 31.04 19.64 18.38
C VAL A 158 30.70 19.35 19.85
N GLY A 159 29.41 19.18 20.15
CA GLY A 159 28.91 18.92 21.51
C GLY A 159 28.30 20.11 22.24
N SER A 160 28.22 21.30 21.62
CA SER A 160 27.53 22.44 22.25
C SER A 160 26.04 22.14 22.50
N ARG A 161 25.60 22.40 23.74
CA ARG A 161 24.21 22.30 24.20
C ARG A 161 23.42 23.61 24.09
N SER A 162 24.07 24.72 23.68
CA SER A 162 23.37 25.97 23.45
C SER A 162 22.56 25.88 22.15
N GLY A 163 21.29 26.26 22.23
CA GLY A 163 20.40 26.35 21.07
C GLY A 163 20.81 27.50 20.12
N PRO A 164 20.31 27.50 18.88
CA PRO A 164 20.53 28.60 17.94
C PRO A 164 19.94 29.92 18.47
N PRO A 165 20.63 31.06 18.25
CA PRO A 165 20.09 32.37 18.58
C PRO A 165 18.87 32.69 17.70
N SER A 166 18.05 33.63 18.15
CA SER A 166 16.76 33.95 17.53
C SER A 166 16.86 34.40 16.07
N GLU A 167 17.97 35.05 15.70
CA GLU A 167 18.28 35.46 14.32
C GLU A 167 18.52 34.27 13.39
N VAL A 168 19.22 33.23 13.85
CA VAL A 168 19.45 31.98 13.10
C VAL A 168 18.13 31.23 12.95
N LEU A 169 17.33 31.14 14.02
CA LEU A 169 16.01 30.52 13.96
C LEU A 169 15.09 31.21 12.95
N ARG A 170 15.07 32.55 12.93
CA ARG A 170 14.24 33.32 11.98
C ARG A 170 14.69 33.09 10.53
N ALA A 171 16.00 33.07 10.27
CA ALA A 171 16.53 32.77 8.95
C ALA A 171 16.20 31.34 8.51
N SER A 172 16.31 30.36 9.41
CA SER A 172 15.94 28.97 9.13
C SER A 172 14.45 28.79 8.85
N VAL A 173 13.57 29.51 9.56
CA VAL A 173 12.12 29.49 9.29
C VAL A 173 11.80 30.08 7.92
N GLY A 174 12.43 31.20 7.55
CA GLY A 174 12.28 31.79 6.20
C GLY A 174 12.69 30.82 5.10
N ARG A 175 13.88 30.23 5.24
CA ARG A 175 14.41 29.23 4.30
C ARG A 175 13.55 27.98 4.21
N ALA A 176 13.04 27.48 5.34
CA ALA A 176 12.13 26.33 5.36
C ALA A 176 10.81 26.63 4.64
N THR A 177 10.26 27.83 4.82
CA THR A 177 9.04 28.30 4.14
C THR A 177 9.25 28.35 2.63
N GLU A 178 10.34 28.98 2.18
CA GLU A 178 10.71 29.05 0.76
C GLU A 178 10.97 27.66 0.16
N THR A 179 11.55 26.74 0.93
CA THR A 179 11.76 25.35 0.52
C THR A 179 10.42 24.62 0.34
N ILE A 180 9.48 24.80 1.26
CA ILE A 180 8.12 24.24 1.16
C ILE A 180 7.40 24.81 -0.07
N ASP A 181 7.54 26.10 -0.35
CA ASP A 181 6.93 26.74 -1.52
C ASP A 181 7.60 26.34 -2.84
N ALA A 182 8.91 26.08 -2.84
CA ALA A 182 9.60 25.48 -3.97
C ALA A 182 9.12 24.04 -4.21
N TYR A 183 8.98 23.24 -3.14
CA TYR A 183 8.47 21.87 -3.21
C TYR A 183 7.03 21.81 -3.72
N ARG A 184 6.14 22.67 -3.22
CA ARG A 184 4.75 22.78 -3.69
C ARG A 184 4.66 23.15 -5.17
N ARG A 185 5.58 23.97 -5.67
CA ARG A 185 5.64 24.32 -7.09
C ARG A 185 6.25 23.22 -7.96
N SER A 186 7.12 22.37 -7.40
CA SER A 186 7.81 21.31 -8.13
C SER A 186 7.10 19.96 -8.12
N VAL A 187 6.06 19.79 -7.30
CA VAL A 187 5.20 18.59 -7.33
C VAL A 187 4.03 18.87 -8.27
N PRO A 188 4.07 18.44 -9.55
CA PRO A 188 2.86 18.34 -10.33
C PRO A 188 2.01 17.25 -9.71
N GLU A 189 0.74 17.53 -9.44
CA GLU A 189 -0.24 16.48 -9.20
C GLU A 189 -0.31 15.58 -10.44
N GLY A 190 0.53 14.54 -10.51
CA GLY A 190 0.40 13.41 -11.43
C GLY A 190 0.86 13.58 -12.89
N GLN A 191 1.85 14.42 -13.24
CA GLN A 191 2.38 14.46 -14.62
C GLN A 191 3.90 14.22 -14.70
N VAL A 192 4.28 13.29 -15.58
CA VAL A 192 5.67 13.05 -16.01
C VAL A 192 6.07 14.13 -17.03
N PRO A 193 7.27 14.72 -16.95
CA PRO A 193 7.74 15.71 -17.93
C PRO A 193 7.79 15.16 -19.36
N ASP A 194 7.31 15.93 -20.34
CA ASP A 194 7.24 15.53 -21.77
C ASP A 194 8.59 15.17 -22.40
N ASN A 195 9.68 15.58 -21.77
CA ASN A 195 11.07 15.40 -22.22
C ASN A 195 11.81 14.26 -21.49
N PHE A 196 11.12 13.43 -20.70
CA PHE A 196 11.74 12.29 -20.04
C PHE A 196 12.11 11.19 -21.07
N PRO A 197 13.40 10.83 -21.23
CA PRO A 197 13.84 9.91 -22.27
C PRO A 197 13.51 8.44 -21.89
N LEU A 198 12.34 7.98 -22.30
CA LEU A 198 11.90 6.58 -22.17
C LEU A 198 12.72 5.61 -23.05
N ASP A 199 13.46 6.13 -24.01
CA ASP A 199 14.16 5.40 -25.07
C ASP A 199 15.58 4.95 -24.70
N ARG A 200 16.12 5.38 -23.55
CA ARG A 200 17.47 5.00 -23.08
C ARG A 200 17.48 4.04 -21.89
N VAL A 201 16.33 3.77 -21.29
CA VAL A 201 16.16 2.66 -20.35
C VAL A 201 15.70 1.46 -21.19
N PRO A 202 16.25 0.25 -21.02
CA PRO A 202 15.79 -0.93 -21.77
C PRO A 202 14.34 -1.24 -21.38
N CYS A 203 13.38 -0.62 -22.04
CA CYS A 203 11.96 -0.72 -21.72
C CYS A 203 11.38 -2.04 -22.22
N GLY A 204 11.19 -2.98 -21.30
CA GLY A 204 10.05 -3.88 -21.36
C GLY A 204 8.87 -3.21 -20.66
N PHE A 205 7.90 -2.73 -21.45
CA PHE A 205 6.54 -2.29 -21.07
C PHE A 205 6.16 -2.27 -19.56
N GLY A 206 5.91 -1.07 -19.04
CA GLY A 206 4.65 -0.73 -18.35
C GLY A 206 4.61 -0.52 -16.82
N SER A 207 4.11 0.67 -16.46
CA SER A 207 3.42 1.07 -15.20
C SER A 207 4.24 1.62 -14.03
N LEU A 208 4.31 2.96 -14.00
CA LEU A 208 4.44 3.78 -12.79
C LEU A 208 3.36 3.40 -11.77
N GLY A 209 3.77 2.93 -10.59
CA GLY A 209 2.88 2.58 -9.49
C GLY A 209 3.60 2.68 -8.15
N GLN A 210 3.36 3.79 -7.47
CA GLN A 210 3.54 4.10 -6.04
C GLN A 210 4.37 3.12 -5.19
N SER A 211 5.48 3.63 -4.66
CA SER A 211 6.31 2.94 -3.68
C SER A 211 5.59 2.80 -2.33
N TRP A 212 5.51 1.56 -1.84
CA TRP A 212 5.40 1.26 -0.41
C TRP A 212 6.39 0.15 -0.08
N GLY A 213 7.04 0.31 1.07
CA GLY A 213 8.22 -0.41 1.52
C GLY A 213 8.14 -1.93 1.40
N GLY A 214 9.31 -2.50 1.09
CA GLY A 214 9.48 -3.92 0.82
C GLY A 214 8.95 -4.85 1.92
N VAL A 215 8.29 -5.91 1.49
CA VAL A 215 8.00 -7.08 2.29
C VAL A 215 8.54 -8.31 1.57
N ARG A 216 9.55 -8.94 2.16
CA ARG A 216 10.00 -10.29 1.77
C ARG A 216 8.92 -11.29 2.23
N GLY A 217 8.11 -11.77 1.31
CA GLY A 217 7.13 -12.82 1.60
C GLY A 217 7.14 -13.93 0.55
N VAL A 218 7.76 -15.06 0.85
CA VAL A 218 7.53 -16.31 0.11
C VAL A 218 6.19 -16.87 0.61
N GLY A 219 5.10 -16.58 -0.10
CA GLY A 219 3.78 -17.14 0.16
C GLY A 219 3.49 -18.33 -0.77
N LEU A 220 3.49 -19.54 -0.23
CA LEU A 220 2.94 -20.72 -0.90
C LEU A 220 1.44 -20.78 -0.58
N PHE A 221 0.58 -20.46 -1.55
CA PHE A 221 -0.86 -20.64 -1.42
C PHE A 221 -1.24 -22.02 -1.96
N ARG A 222 -1.88 -22.84 -1.10
CA ARG A 222 -2.37 -24.17 -1.44
C ARG A 222 -3.88 -24.09 -1.53
N THR A 223 -4.44 -24.27 -2.73
CA THR A 223 -5.89 -24.34 -2.89
C THR A 223 -6.36 -25.77 -2.56
N GLY A 224 -7.02 -25.94 -1.42
CA GLY A 224 -7.56 -27.22 -0.99
C GLY A 224 -8.85 -27.56 -1.73
N CYS A 225 -8.74 -28.16 -2.92
CA CYS A 225 -9.87 -28.83 -3.56
C CYS A 225 -9.92 -30.30 -3.12
N GLY A 226 -10.69 -30.58 -2.07
CA GLY A 226 -11.02 -31.94 -1.66
C GLY A 226 -11.85 -32.63 -2.74
N ARG A 227 -11.29 -33.67 -3.37
CA ARG A 227 -12.08 -34.64 -4.14
C ARG A 227 -12.37 -35.85 -3.26
N SER A 228 -13.61 -35.93 -2.80
CA SER A 228 -14.24 -37.18 -2.37
C SER A 228 -14.09 -38.23 -3.47
N ARG A 229 -13.46 -39.35 -3.15
CA ARG A 229 -13.60 -40.59 -3.92
C ARG A 229 -14.35 -41.59 -3.07
N SER A 230 -15.64 -41.72 -3.38
CA SER A 230 -16.41 -42.93 -3.11
C SER A 230 -15.95 -44.04 -4.06
N ARG A 231 -15.49 -45.14 -3.49
CA ARG A 231 -15.88 -46.52 -3.84
C ARG A 231 -15.52 -47.43 -2.68
#